data_AF-A0A5N4A206-F1
#
_entry.id   AF-A0A5N4A206-F1
#
_cell.length_a   1.000
_cell.length_b   1.000
_cell.length_c   1.000
_cell.angle_alpha   90.00
_cell.angle_beta   90.00
_cell.angle_gamma   90.00
#
_symmetry.space_group_name_H-M   'P 1'
#
loop_
_entity.id
_entity.type
_entity.pdbx_description
1 polymer ?
#
loop_
_entity_poly.entity_id
_entity_poly.type
_entity_poly.pdbx_seq_one_letter_code
_entity_poly.pdbx_strand_id
1 'polypeptide(L)'
;MEKPKRKVRVRPRREWMDQIRERGTERGKTAGKMKILGRDRKKWRNWIQDKKPTSDDKEEEEFLIQKTNPQYATMAPQKLLCLILLVAGTKGDVFDYNFEALSSPRMLSDALESFLLRNATAVSWNCSAQLSEYVDGLRSREEWALTMYDSTGKLPAGVLDGNLAELGSFDECLYVTKLNEEPEGSSFTGQYCLGSIYVNATRNISAEILFGVFANKLAFSTCLPDACSDTDVQTIIRGIGINFTTEDPHCQTLAKRPELDTGGIIGLTITVCLALLMVASTIYDIRNKFTGKRAPNRLLSAFSIYTNLKNIFNTKSAFGEITCLHGVRSIAMFIWIYQIQNMPLLKADLAMDVFLFLSGSMIAYGYFQKMAKQQRFGIILHYVNRYLRLTPSLAAVVLFAATMVKYLGSGPLWPAFNEGILDPCVQNWWYNMLYIQTFLEKRCLTYTWYSAVDFQLFLLSPLLLIPHNRISRSIYVIAYNCL
;
A
#
# COMPACT_ATOMS: atom_id res chain seq x y z
N MET A 1 34.47 -9.58 57.59
CA MET A 1 33.52 -9.22 58.66
C MET A 1 32.15 -8.99 58.04
N GLU A 2 31.29 -9.98 58.21
CA GLU A 2 29.89 -10.02 57.76
C GLU A 2 29.05 -8.97 58.49
N LYS A 3 28.08 -8.38 57.77
CA LYS A 3 26.87 -7.77 58.34
C LYS A 3 25.65 -8.13 57.49
N PRO A 4 24.44 -8.18 58.09
CA PRO A 4 23.41 -9.16 57.75
C PRO A 4 22.27 -8.61 56.86
N LYS A 5 21.54 -9.55 56.25
CA LYS A 5 20.26 -9.34 55.54
C LYS A 5 19.25 -8.56 56.41
N ARG A 6 18.69 -7.45 55.90
CA ARG A 6 17.43 -6.86 56.39
C ARG A 6 16.41 -6.73 55.26
N LYS A 7 15.29 -7.43 55.44
CA LYS A 7 14.05 -7.35 54.66
C LYS A 7 13.49 -5.92 54.70
N VAL A 8 13.24 -5.34 53.52
CA VAL A 8 12.42 -4.12 53.41
C VAL A 8 10.94 -4.52 53.44
N ARG A 9 10.23 -3.93 54.40
CA ARG A 9 8.83 -4.18 54.74
C ARG A 9 7.95 -3.20 53.95
N VAL A 10 7.16 -3.71 53.01
CA VAL A 10 6.12 -2.94 52.30
C VAL A 10 4.90 -2.81 53.23
N ARG A 11 4.39 -1.59 53.41
CA ARG A 11 3.08 -1.31 54.05
C ARG A 11 2.18 -0.51 53.10
N PRO A 12 0.84 -0.65 53.20
CA PRO A 12 -0.06 -0.52 52.06
C PRO A 12 -0.99 0.70 52.10
N ARG A 13 -1.17 1.33 50.92
CA ARG A 13 -2.46 1.59 50.24
C ARG A 13 -3.68 1.93 51.14
N ARG A 14 -3.58 2.94 52.00
CA ARG A 14 -4.74 3.49 52.76
C ARG A 14 -5.06 4.96 52.50
N GLU A 15 -4.16 5.75 51.91
CA GLU A 15 -4.42 7.18 51.67
C GLU A 15 -5.18 7.49 50.36
N TRP A 16 -5.36 6.49 49.48
CA TRP A 16 -6.06 6.67 48.21
C TRP A 16 -7.59 6.43 48.30
N MET A 17 -8.06 5.80 49.38
CA MET A 17 -9.48 5.45 49.57
C MET A 17 -10.29 6.53 50.27
N ASP A 18 -9.64 7.46 50.98
CA ASP A 18 -10.33 8.54 51.70
C ASP A 18 -10.70 9.72 50.77
N GLN A 19 -9.94 9.97 49.68
CA GLN A 19 -10.29 11.00 48.70
C GLN A 19 -11.48 10.65 47.80
N ILE A 20 -11.84 9.37 47.67
CA ILE A 20 -13.01 8.93 46.88
C ILE A 20 -14.30 9.00 47.72
N ARG A 21 -14.19 9.01 49.05
CA ARG A 21 -15.35 9.01 49.97
C ARG A 21 -16.02 10.39 50.12
N GLU A 22 -15.33 11.48 49.76
CA GLU A 22 -15.87 12.85 49.90
C GLU A 22 -16.61 13.41 48.66
N ARG A 23 -16.50 12.79 47.47
CA ARG A 23 -17.19 13.27 46.26
C ARG A 23 -18.48 12.51 45.90
N GLY A 24 -18.89 11.54 46.71
CA GLY A 24 -20.07 10.70 46.46
C GLY A 24 -21.39 11.23 47.05
N THR A 25 -21.40 12.40 47.69
CA THR A 25 -22.53 12.89 48.50
C THR A 25 -23.42 13.96 47.85
N GLU A 26 -23.37 14.15 46.53
CA GLU A 26 -24.34 15.00 45.83
C GLU A 26 -24.71 14.44 44.45
N ARG A 27 -25.63 13.47 44.42
CA ARG A 27 -26.76 13.38 43.48
C ARG A 27 -27.49 12.07 43.73
N GLY A 28 -28.49 12.16 44.60
CA GLY A 28 -29.50 11.13 44.74
C GLY A 28 -30.45 11.07 43.56
N LYS A 29 -31.21 9.97 43.54
CA LYS A 29 -32.43 9.65 42.76
C LYS A 29 -32.24 8.71 41.57
N THR A 30 -31.89 7.45 41.87
CA THR A 30 -32.52 6.21 41.34
C THR A 30 -31.86 4.99 41.98
N ALA A 31 -31.95 4.87 43.31
CA ALA A 31 -31.45 3.72 44.06
C ALA A 31 -32.55 3.19 44.97
N GLY A 32 -33.45 2.40 44.40
CA GLY A 32 -34.58 1.80 45.10
C GLY A 32 -34.94 0.46 44.49
N LYS A 33 -33.99 -0.48 44.46
CA LYS A 33 -34.17 -1.95 44.31
C LYS A 33 -32.82 -2.67 44.08
N MET A 34 -31.86 -2.50 44.98
CA MET A 34 -30.68 -3.39 45.00
C MET A 34 -29.94 -3.29 46.35
N LYS A 35 -30.67 -3.53 47.43
CA LYS A 35 -30.09 -3.73 48.77
C LYS A 35 -30.90 -4.82 49.44
N ILE A 36 -30.56 -6.07 49.12
CA ILE A 36 -30.68 -7.30 49.90
C ILE A 36 -30.17 -8.38 48.95
N LEU A 37 -28.94 -8.86 49.19
CA LEU A 37 -28.38 -10.19 48.83
C LEU A 37 -26.85 -10.10 48.89
N GLY A 38 -26.34 -9.76 50.07
CA GLY A 38 -24.91 -9.69 50.37
C GLY A 38 -24.58 -10.42 51.67
N ARG A 39 -25.19 -11.58 51.92
CA ARG A 39 -24.96 -12.30 53.17
C ARG A 39 -25.31 -13.79 53.14
N ASP A 40 -24.90 -14.54 52.12
CA ASP A 40 -24.74 -15.99 52.30
C ASP A 40 -23.77 -16.64 51.30
N ARG A 41 -22.56 -17.01 51.76
CA ARG A 41 -21.51 -17.62 50.92
C ARG A 41 -21.82 -19.07 50.54
N LYS A 42 -22.75 -19.76 51.21
CA LYS A 42 -23.17 -21.12 50.82
C LYS A 42 -24.12 -21.10 49.62
N LYS A 43 -25.02 -20.12 49.56
CA LYS A 43 -25.96 -19.96 48.44
C LYS A 43 -25.27 -19.55 47.14
N TRP A 44 -24.22 -18.72 47.23
CA TRP A 44 -23.38 -18.34 46.08
C TRP A 44 -22.57 -19.52 45.51
N ARG A 45 -22.11 -20.43 46.38
CA ARG A 45 -21.33 -21.60 45.96
C ARG A 45 -22.19 -22.64 45.24
N ASN A 46 -23.42 -22.85 45.73
CA ASN A 46 -24.40 -23.72 45.06
C ASN A 46 -24.88 -23.10 43.74
N TRP A 47 -25.02 -21.77 43.66
CA TRP A 47 -25.35 -21.08 42.40
C TRP A 47 -24.24 -21.19 41.33
N ILE A 48 -22.96 -21.21 41.73
CA ILE A 48 -21.85 -21.47 40.79
C ILE A 48 -21.82 -22.93 40.33
N GLN A 49 -22.17 -23.88 41.20
CA GLN A 49 -22.20 -25.30 40.83
C GLN A 49 -23.38 -25.67 39.93
N ASP A 50 -24.53 -25.01 40.09
CA ASP A 50 -25.70 -25.14 39.19
C ASP A 50 -25.50 -24.49 37.81
N LYS A 51 -24.45 -23.68 37.63
CA LYS A 51 -24.12 -22.98 36.38
C LYS A 51 -22.82 -23.46 35.73
N LYS A 52 -22.41 -24.71 35.97
CA LYS A 52 -21.40 -25.32 35.09
C LYS A 52 -22.08 -25.68 33.76
N PRO A 53 -21.64 -25.11 32.63
CA PRO A 53 -22.26 -25.39 31.33
C PRO A 53 -22.13 -26.89 31.03
N THR A 54 -23.24 -27.49 30.61
CA THR A 54 -23.26 -28.86 30.07
C THR A 54 -22.51 -28.92 28.74
N SER A 55 -22.10 -30.12 28.29
CA SER A 55 -21.32 -30.27 27.05
C SER A 55 -21.98 -29.60 25.83
N ASP A 56 -23.31 -29.58 25.79
CA ASP A 56 -24.09 -28.95 24.72
C ASP A 56 -24.05 -27.41 24.78
N ASP A 57 -23.93 -26.81 25.97
CA ASP A 57 -23.82 -25.35 26.12
C ASP A 57 -22.44 -24.84 25.66
N LYS A 58 -21.41 -25.70 25.67
CA LYS A 58 -20.09 -25.35 25.13
C LYS A 58 -20.07 -25.37 23.61
N GLU A 59 -20.80 -26.29 22.98
CA GLU A 59 -21.00 -26.27 21.53
C GLU A 59 -21.84 -25.06 21.11
N GLU A 60 -22.84 -24.67 21.90
CA GLU A 60 -23.66 -23.49 21.60
C GLU A 60 -22.89 -22.17 21.86
N GLU A 61 -22.02 -22.11 22.86
CA GLU A 61 -21.13 -20.97 23.13
C GLU A 61 -19.97 -20.88 22.10
N GLU A 62 -19.39 -22.00 21.64
CA GLU A 62 -18.45 -22.02 20.51
C GLU A 62 -19.13 -21.61 19.19
N PHE A 63 -20.35 -22.10 18.93
CA PHE A 63 -21.15 -21.71 17.76
C PHE A 63 -21.55 -20.22 17.79
N LEU A 64 -21.85 -19.66 18.97
CA LEU A 64 -22.16 -18.24 19.16
C LEU A 64 -20.92 -17.33 19.12
N ILE A 65 -19.76 -17.77 19.61
CA ILE A 65 -18.48 -17.05 19.47
C ILE A 65 -18.07 -17.00 17.98
N GLN A 66 -18.33 -18.06 17.21
CA GLN A 66 -18.11 -18.10 15.76
C GLN A 66 -19.05 -17.15 15.00
N LYS A 67 -20.28 -16.93 15.52
CA LYS A 67 -21.29 -16.03 14.93
C LYS A 67 -21.11 -14.55 15.30
N THR A 68 -20.46 -14.26 16.43
CA THR A 68 -20.33 -12.89 16.97
C THR A 68 -18.95 -12.25 16.77
N ASN A 69 -17.95 -13.01 16.31
CA ASN A 69 -16.63 -12.47 16.02
C ASN A 69 -16.28 -12.59 14.51
N PRO A 70 -16.55 -11.56 13.69
CA PRO A 70 -16.25 -11.59 12.25
C PRO A 70 -14.75 -11.61 11.94
N GLN A 71 -13.86 -11.60 12.94
CA GLN A 71 -12.40 -11.67 12.74
C GLN A 71 -11.83 -13.08 12.57
N TYR A 72 -12.55 -14.14 12.96
CA TYR A 72 -12.05 -15.53 12.83
C TYR A 72 -12.78 -16.37 11.78
N ALA A 73 -13.93 -15.90 11.28
CA ALA A 73 -14.75 -16.61 10.30
C ALA A 73 -14.33 -16.40 8.83
N THR A 74 -13.32 -15.57 8.54
CA THR A 74 -12.98 -15.17 7.16
C THR A 74 -11.93 -16.05 6.47
N MET A 75 -11.24 -16.95 7.18
CA MET A 75 -10.19 -17.79 6.55
C MET A 75 -10.62 -19.20 6.14
N ALA A 76 -11.67 -19.79 6.75
CA ALA A 76 -12.05 -21.19 6.51
C ALA A 76 -12.85 -21.44 5.20
N PRO A 77 -13.81 -20.60 4.79
CA PRO A 77 -14.60 -20.85 3.58
C PRO A 77 -13.85 -20.52 2.27
N GLN A 78 -12.96 -19.51 2.30
CA GLN A 78 -12.13 -19.12 1.15
C GLN A 78 -11.10 -20.20 0.80
N LYS A 79 -10.50 -20.80 1.83
CA LYS A 79 -9.56 -21.92 1.70
C LYS A 79 -10.24 -23.16 1.14
N LEU A 80 -11.43 -23.51 1.61
CA LEU A 80 -12.17 -24.70 1.16
C LEU A 80 -12.69 -24.56 -0.27
N LEU A 81 -13.15 -23.38 -0.69
CA LEU A 81 -13.61 -23.14 -2.07
C LEU A 81 -12.45 -23.10 -3.07
N CYS A 82 -11.31 -22.50 -2.71
CA CYS A 82 -10.08 -22.59 -3.50
C CYS A 82 -9.55 -24.02 -3.54
N LEU A 83 -9.61 -24.77 -2.42
CA LEU A 83 -9.27 -26.19 -2.38
C LEU A 83 -10.16 -27.00 -3.33
N ILE A 84 -11.46 -26.72 -3.41
CA ILE A 84 -12.39 -27.39 -4.33
C ILE A 84 -12.10 -26.98 -5.79
N LEU A 85 -11.78 -25.71 -6.07
CA LEU A 85 -11.42 -25.25 -7.42
C LEU A 85 -10.03 -25.74 -7.89
N LEU A 86 -9.11 -26.04 -6.96
CA LEU A 86 -7.76 -26.55 -7.26
C LEU A 86 -7.67 -28.09 -7.24
N VAL A 87 -8.44 -28.77 -6.40
CA VAL A 87 -8.35 -30.24 -6.16
C VAL A 87 -9.49 -31.01 -6.82
N ALA A 88 -10.66 -30.41 -7.06
CA ALA A 88 -11.73 -31.09 -7.80
C ALA A 88 -11.44 -31.02 -9.31
N GLY A 89 -10.42 -31.77 -9.75
CA GLY A 89 -10.25 -32.19 -11.12
C GLY A 89 -11.45 -33.03 -11.55
N THR A 90 -12.51 -32.37 -12.01
CA THR A 90 -13.44 -33.00 -12.94
C THR A 90 -12.88 -32.76 -14.32
N LYS A 91 -12.56 -33.85 -15.04
CA LYS A 91 -12.14 -33.87 -16.45
C LYS A 91 -12.64 -32.63 -17.20
N GLY A 92 -11.74 -31.74 -17.57
CA GLY A 92 -12.04 -30.62 -18.46
C GLY A 92 -11.83 -29.20 -17.93
N ASP A 93 -11.34 -28.92 -16.71
CA ASP A 93 -11.19 -27.52 -16.27
C ASP A 93 -9.87 -27.15 -15.54
N VAL A 94 -9.27 -26.09 -16.09
CA VAL A 94 -8.25 -25.14 -15.60
C VAL A 94 -6.89 -25.65 -15.11
N PHE A 95 -6.83 -26.70 -14.29
CA PHE A 95 -5.56 -27.32 -13.86
C PHE A 95 -5.35 -28.71 -14.48
N ASP A 96 -6.18 -29.09 -15.45
CA ASP A 96 -6.00 -30.28 -16.28
C ASP A 96 -4.66 -30.21 -17.04
N TYR A 97 -3.96 -31.34 -17.22
CA TYR A 97 -2.66 -31.68 -17.91
C TYR A 97 -1.73 -30.59 -18.49
N ASN A 98 -2.24 -29.43 -18.91
CA ASN A 98 -1.53 -28.36 -19.59
C ASN A 98 -0.56 -27.59 -18.69
N PHE A 99 -0.81 -27.48 -17.37
CA PHE A 99 0.20 -26.94 -16.44
C PHE A 99 1.34 -27.95 -16.18
N GLU A 100 1.15 -29.24 -16.46
CA GLU A 100 2.25 -30.22 -16.42
C GLU A 100 3.31 -29.91 -17.48
N ALA A 101 2.95 -29.20 -18.56
CA ALA A 101 3.93 -28.72 -19.53
C ALA A 101 5.01 -27.85 -18.89
N LEU A 102 4.68 -27.12 -17.82
CA LEU A 102 5.61 -26.26 -17.08
C LEU A 102 6.29 -26.96 -15.89
N SER A 103 6.06 -28.27 -15.71
CA SER A 103 6.61 -29.03 -14.58
C SER A 103 8.06 -29.45 -14.78
N SER A 104 8.49 -29.63 -16.03
CA SER A 104 9.87 -29.97 -16.38
C SER A 104 10.29 -29.36 -17.72
N PRO A 105 11.60 -29.10 -17.93
CA PRO A 105 12.11 -28.60 -19.21
C PRO A 105 11.73 -29.48 -20.40
N ARG A 106 11.70 -30.81 -20.19
CA ARG A 106 11.34 -31.79 -21.22
C ARG A 106 9.88 -31.69 -21.62
N MET A 107 8.97 -31.62 -20.65
CA MET A 107 7.54 -31.47 -20.95
C MET A 107 7.24 -30.13 -21.65
N LEU A 108 7.96 -29.07 -21.28
CA LEU A 108 7.83 -27.79 -21.98
C LEU A 108 8.30 -27.91 -23.43
N SER A 109 9.46 -28.54 -23.66
CA SER A 109 9.98 -28.73 -25.01
C SER A 109 9.03 -29.54 -25.89
N ASP A 110 8.40 -30.60 -25.36
CA ASP A 110 7.46 -31.45 -26.09
C ASP A 110 6.14 -30.70 -26.38
N ALA A 111 5.68 -29.86 -25.46
CA ALA A 111 4.50 -29.03 -25.64
C ALA A 111 4.71 -27.93 -26.69
N LEU A 112 5.87 -27.26 -26.65
CA LEU A 112 6.26 -26.25 -27.63
C LEU A 112 6.48 -26.84 -29.02
N GLU A 113 7.14 -28.00 -29.13
CA GLU A 113 7.28 -28.71 -30.41
C GLU A 113 5.90 -29.09 -30.98
N SER A 114 5.02 -29.62 -30.13
CA SER A 114 3.65 -29.99 -30.52
C SER A 114 2.83 -28.77 -30.97
N PHE A 115 3.10 -27.58 -30.41
CA PHE A 115 2.52 -26.32 -30.88
C PHE A 115 3.08 -25.93 -32.25
N LEU A 116 4.41 -25.94 -32.42
CA LEU A 116 5.08 -25.62 -33.68
C LEU A 116 4.59 -26.54 -34.81
N LEU A 117 4.45 -27.84 -34.57
CA LEU A 117 3.98 -28.80 -35.57
C LEU A 117 2.52 -28.57 -36.00
N ARG A 118 1.67 -28.04 -35.10
CA ARG A 118 0.23 -27.84 -35.37
C ARG A 118 -0.10 -26.45 -35.90
N ASN A 119 0.57 -25.42 -35.37
CA ASN A 119 0.21 -24.01 -35.52
C ASN A 119 1.41 -23.11 -35.87
N ALA A 120 2.46 -23.63 -36.51
CA ALA A 120 3.64 -22.82 -36.88
C ALA A 120 3.30 -21.53 -37.65
N THR A 121 2.24 -21.53 -38.48
CA THR A 121 1.82 -20.36 -39.26
C THR A 121 0.99 -19.35 -38.47
N ALA A 122 0.66 -19.63 -37.21
CA ALA A 122 -0.12 -18.74 -36.34
C ALA A 122 0.74 -17.66 -35.66
N VAL A 123 2.06 -17.79 -35.71
CA VAL A 123 3.04 -16.87 -35.12
C VAL A 123 4.00 -16.35 -36.20
N SER A 124 4.71 -15.25 -35.91
CA SER A 124 5.71 -14.71 -36.83
C SER A 124 6.84 -15.72 -37.13
N TRP A 125 7.39 -15.65 -38.34
CA TRP A 125 8.47 -16.56 -38.78
C TRP A 125 9.71 -16.46 -37.89
N ASN A 126 10.09 -15.25 -37.46
CA ASN A 126 11.25 -15.07 -36.60
C ASN A 126 11.01 -15.67 -35.21
N CYS A 127 9.80 -15.51 -34.66
CA CYS A 127 9.43 -16.13 -33.39
C CYS A 127 9.43 -17.66 -33.50
N SER A 128 8.86 -18.24 -34.56
CA SER A 128 8.86 -19.71 -34.71
C SER A 128 10.25 -20.29 -34.90
N ALA A 129 11.14 -19.61 -35.63
CA ALA A 129 12.54 -20.01 -35.80
C ALA A 129 13.29 -20.03 -34.45
N GLN A 130 13.26 -18.93 -33.71
CA GLN A 130 13.92 -18.85 -32.39
C GLN A 130 13.26 -19.78 -31.36
N LEU A 131 11.94 -19.99 -31.45
CA LEU A 131 11.23 -20.92 -30.57
C LEU A 131 11.65 -22.37 -30.84
N SER A 132 11.92 -22.73 -32.09
CA SER A 132 12.50 -24.03 -32.44
C SER A 132 13.89 -24.20 -31.82
N GLU A 133 14.74 -23.18 -31.93
CA GLU A 133 16.06 -23.20 -31.30
C GLU A 133 15.97 -23.33 -29.76
N TYR A 134 14.96 -22.70 -29.14
CA TYR A 134 14.68 -22.85 -27.71
C TYR A 134 14.25 -24.27 -27.35
N VAL A 135 13.39 -24.90 -28.15
CA VAL A 135 13.01 -26.31 -27.97
C VAL A 135 14.23 -27.23 -28.03
N ASP A 136 15.11 -27.03 -29.01
CA ASP A 136 16.33 -27.80 -29.16
C ASP A 136 17.29 -27.59 -27.97
N GLY A 137 17.46 -26.34 -27.53
CA GLY A 137 18.27 -26.00 -26.35
C GLY A 137 17.75 -26.66 -25.07
N LEU A 138 16.43 -26.71 -24.86
CA LEU A 138 15.81 -27.40 -23.71
C LEU A 138 16.05 -28.91 -23.74
N ARG A 139 16.04 -29.52 -24.94
CA ARG A 139 16.32 -30.96 -25.13
C ARG A 139 17.78 -31.31 -24.91
N SER A 140 18.67 -30.46 -25.42
CA SER A 140 20.12 -30.55 -25.26
C SER A 140 20.60 -30.18 -23.84
N ARG A 141 19.71 -29.62 -23.00
CA ARG A 141 20.00 -29.14 -21.64
C ARG A 141 21.06 -28.04 -21.64
N GLU A 142 21.00 -27.16 -22.62
CA GLU A 142 21.88 -26.00 -22.71
C GLU A 142 21.56 -25.01 -21.58
N GLU A 143 22.60 -24.39 -21.02
CA GLU A 143 22.47 -23.53 -19.84
C GLU A 143 21.50 -22.37 -20.10
N TRP A 144 21.66 -21.64 -21.20
CA TRP A 144 20.80 -20.51 -21.55
C TRP A 144 19.32 -20.89 -21.66
N ALA A 145 19.02 -22.08 -22.22
CA ALA A 145 17.65 -22.55 -22.37
C ALA A 145 17.04 -22.97 -21.02
N LEU A 146 17.83 -23.63 -20.17
CA LEU A 146 17.41 -23.97 -18.81
C LEU A 146 17.19 -22.71 -17.96
N THR A 147 18.00 -21.68 -18.14
CA THR A 147 17.84 -20.37 -17.49
C THR A 147 16.54 -19.68 -17.93
N MET A 148 16.18 -19.71 -19.23
CA MET A 148 14.87 -19.17 -19.68
C MET A 148 13.69 -19.95 -19.08
N TYR A 149 13.79 -21.27 -19.02
CA TYR A 149 12.78 -22.11 -18.39
C TYR A 149 12.65 -21.80 -16.90
N ASP A 150 13.76 -21.70 -16.18
CA ASP A 150 13.74 -21.40 -14.75
C ASP A 150 13.22 -20.00 -14.45
N SER A 151 13.42 -19.06 -15.37
CA SER A 151 12.90 -17.70 -15.26
C SER A 151 11.38 -17.59 -15.44
N THR A 152 10.76 -18.57 -16.09
CA THR A 152 9.31 -18.61 -16.30
C THR A 152 8.56 -18.91 -15.00
N GLY A 153 7.39 -18.28 -14.82
CA GLY A 153 6.55 -18.54 -13.67
C GLY A 153 6.14 -20.01 -13.57
N LYS A 154 6.10 -20.54 -12.35
CA LYS A 154 5.55 -21.88 -12.04
C LYS A 154 4.19 -21.75 -11.33
N LEU A 155 3.71 -22.83 -10.73
CA LEU A 155 2.58 -22.75 -9.81
C LEU A 155 3.04 -22.12 -8.49
N PRO A 156 2.44 -21.01 -8.04
CA PRO A 156 2.87 -20.36 -6.81
C PRO A 156 2.60 -21.26 -5.59
N ALA A 157 3.48 -21.20 -4.61
CA ALA A 157 3.21 -21.78 -3.30
C ALA A 157 2.19 -20.92 -2.54
N GLY A 158 1.35 -21.53 -1.71
CA GLY A 158 0.40 -20.77 -0.88
C GLY A 158 -0.79 -20.20 -1.65
N VAL A 159 -1.19 -20.79 -2.78
CA VAL A 159 -2.43 -20.40 -3.49
C VAL A 159 -3.65 -20.46 -2.57
N LEU A 160 -3.70 -21.46 -1.67
CA LEU A 160 -4.74 -21.59 -0.65
C LEU A 160 -4.69 -20.47 0.40
N ASP A 161 -3.53 -19.87 0.61
CA ASP A 161 -3.35 -18.68 1.46
C ASP A 161 -3.58 -17.37 0.69
N GLY A 162 -4.02 -17.45 -0.59
CA GLY A 162 -4.33 -16.31 -1.43
C GLY A 162 -3.16 -15.81 -2.29
N ASN A 163 -2.06 -16.57 -2.40
CA ASN A 163 -0.98 -16.22 -3.32
C ASN A 163 -1.42 -16.51 -4.77
N LEU A 164 -1.87 -15.47 -5.47
CA LEU A 164 -2.33 -15.53 -6.85
C LEU A 164 -1.36 -14.86 -7.85
N ALA A 165 -0.09 -14.72 -7.47
CA ALA A 165 0.91 -14.10 -8.33
C ALA A 165 2.20 -14.92 -8.34
N GLU A 166 2.58 -15.41 -9.52
CA GLU A 166 3.90 -15.96 -9.78
C GLU A 166 4.58 -15.12 -10.86
N LEU A 167 5.61 -14.37 -10.45
CA LEU A 167 6.32 -13.42 -11.31
C LEU A 167 7.56 -14.03 -11.95
N GLY A 168 7.99 -15.23 -11.54
CA GLY A 168 9.23 -15.82 -12.05
C GLY A 168 10.45 -14.91 -11.81
N SER A 169 11.53 -15.16 -12.55
CA SER A 169 12.78 -14.41 -12.44
C SER A 169 12.88 -13.38 -13.56
N PHE A 170 12.48 -12.13 -13.26
CA PHE A 170 12.43 -11.03 -14.23
C PHE A 170 13.81 -10.70 -14.82
N ASP A 171 14.80 -10.42 -13.96
CA ASP A 171 16.12 -10.02 -14.42
C ASP A 171 16.82 -11.17 -15.18
N GLU A 172 16.70 -12.40 -14.68
CA GLU A 172 17.30 -13.58 -15.29
C GLU A 172 16.79 -13.80 -16.71
N CYS A 173 15.48 -13.69 -16.95
CA CYS A 173 14.90 -13.78 -18.29
C CYS A 173 15.48 -12.73 -19.25
N LEU A 174 15.59 -11.46 -18.80
CA LEU A 174 16.05 -10.35 -19.65
C LEU A 174 17.54 -10.42 -20.02
N TYR A 175 18.36 -11.03 -19.16
CA TYR A 175 19.80 -11.15 -19.38
C TYR A 175 20.20 -12.46 -20.09
N VAL A 176 19.26 -13.37 -20.37
CA VAL A 176 19.57 -14.53 -21.21
C VAL A 176 19.93 -14.04 -22.62
N THR A 177 21.07 -14.52 -23.10
CA THR A 177 21.56 -14.27 -24.46
C THR A 177 22.03 -15.58 -25.07
N LYS A 178 21.47 -15.94 -26.23
CA LYS A 178 22.02 -16.98 -27.08
C LYS A 178 22.94 -16.31 -28.11
N LEU A 179 24.21 -16.68 -28.10
CA LEU A 179 25.19 -16.23 -29.08
C LEU A 179 25.26 -17.23 -30.24
N ASN A 180 25.48 -16.70 -31.44
CA ASN A 180 25.67 -17.53 -32.62
C ASN A 180 27.04 -18.20 -32.58
N GLU A 181 27.06 -19.51 -32.35
CA GLU A 181 28.25 -20.34 -32.54
C GLU A 181 28.37 -20.85 -34.00
N GLU A 182 27.26 -20.90 -34.73
CA GLU A 182 27.18 -21.38 -36.12
C GLU A 182 26.77 -20.28 -37.12
N PRO A 183 27.20 -20.37 -38.40
CA PRO A 183 26.90 -19.37 -39.44
C PRO A 183 25.41 -19.27 -39.82
N GLU A 184 24.57 -20.24 -39.42
CA GLU A 184 23.11 -20.26 -39.67
C GLU A 184 22.26 -20.00 -38.41
N GLY A 185 22.88 -19.88 -37.22
CA GLY A 185 22.16 -19.62 -35.97
C GLY A 185 21.66 -18.17 -35.86
N SER A 186 20.56 -17.95 -35.14
CA SER A 186 20.07 -16.60 -34.82
C SER A 186 20.44 -16.20 -33.38
N SER A 187 21.04 -15.02 -33.21
CA SER A 187 21.38 -14.50 -31.88
C SER A 187 20.16 -13.82 -31.33
N PHE A 188 19.72 -14.19 -30.14
CA PHE A 188 18.51 -13.63 -29.54
C PHE A 188 18.63 -13.46 -28.03
N THR A 189 17.80 -12.57 -27.50
CA THR A 189 17.68 -12.29 -26.07
C THR A 189 16.35 -12.79 -25.53
N GLY A 190 16.26 -12.99 -24.23
CA GLY A 190 14.99 -13.29 -23.58
C GLY A 190 14.06 -12.07 -23.49
N GLN A 191 12.78 -12.30 -23.71
CA GLN A 191 11.68 -11.38 -23.49
C GLN A 191 10.84 -11.89 -22.32
N TYR A 192 10.71 -11.03 -21.31
CA TYR A 192 9.85 -11.29 -20.17
C TYR A 192 8.45 -10.74 -20.43
N CYS A 193 7.43 -11.57 -20.33
CA CYS A 193 6.03 -11.15 -20.47
C CYS A 193 5.23 -11.49 -19.21
N LEU A 194 4.69 -10.47 -18.55
CA LEU A 194 3.71 -10.65 -17.47
C LEU A 194 2.31 -10.68 -18.07
N GLY A 195 1.50 -11.64 -17.66
CA GLY A 195 0.11 -11.69 -18.05
C GLY A 195 -0.74 -12.32 -16.98
N SER A 196 -1.90 -12.80 -17.41
CA SER A 196 -2.94 -13.27 -16.52
C SER A 196 -3.57 -14.53 -17.06
N ILE A 197 -3.66 -15.53 -16.19
CA ILE A 197 -4.31 -16.79 -16.48
C ILE A 197 -5.73 -16.70 -15.90
N TYR A 198 -6.72 -16.88 -16.75
CA TYR A 198 -8.11 -16.90 -16.34
C TYR A 198 -8.56 -18.32 -16.06
N VAL A 199 -9.06 -18.51 -14.84
CA VAL A 199 -9.70 -19.74 -14.39
C VAL A 199 -11.19 -19.63 -14.77
N ASN A 200 -11.63 -20.39 -15.76
CA ASN A 200 -13.05 -20.52 -16.05
C ASN A 200 -13.67 -21.45 -15.00
N ALA A 201 -14.37 -20.88 -14.03
CA ALA A 201 -15.18 -21.68 -13.12
C ALA A 201 -16.43 -22.15 -13.87
N THR A 202 -16.55 -23.45 -14.14
CA THR A 202 -17.70 -24.05 -14.84
C THR A 202 -18.97 -24.14 -13.98
N ARG A 203 -18.93 -23.69 -12.73
CA ARG A 203 -20.13 -23.56 -11.89
C ARG A 203 -20.53 -22.09 -11.71
N ASN A 204 -21.82 -21.81 -11.92
CA ASN A 204 -22.50 -20.61 -11.44
C ASN A 204 -22.44 -20.56 -9.89
N ILE A 205 -21.31 -20.14 -9.33
CA ILE A 205 -21.15 -19.78 -7.92
C ILE A 205 -21.49 -18.30 -7.77
N SER A 206 -22.63 -17.89 -8.35
CA SER A 206 -22.99 -16.48 -8.50
C SER A 206 -23.91 -15.95 -7.40
N ALA A 207 -24.20 -16.72 -6.34
CA ALA A 207 -25.23 -16.31 -5.38
C ALA A 207 -24.86 -16.24 -3.89
N GLU A 208 -23.75 -16.79 -3.39
CA GLU A 208 -23.56 -16.85 -1.91
C GLU A 208 -22.22 -16.39 -1.34
N ILE A 209 -21.26 -15.95 -2.14
CA ILE A 209 -20.00 -15.43 -1.60
C ILE A 209 -19.63 -14.13 -2.32
N LEU A 210 -20.26 -13.03 -1.88
CA LEU A 210 -19.84 -11.67 -2.21
C LEU A 210 -18.56 -11.33 -1.42
N PHE A 211 -17.43 -11.94 -1.79
CA PHE A 211 -16.11 -11.42 -1.44
C PHE A 211 -15.57 -10.67 -2.66
N GLY A 212 -15.74 -9.35 -2.68
CA GLY A 212 -14.90 -8.51 -3.52
C GLY A 212 -13.43 -8.75 -3.13
N VAL A 213 -12.61 -9.15 -4.11
CA VAL A 213 -11.13 -8.99 -4.24
C VAL A 213 -10.45 -10.18 -4.93
N PHE A 214 -11.01 -11.40 -4.93
CA PHE A 214 -10.40 -12.52 -5.68
C PHE A 214 -11.00 -12.61 -7.09
N ALA A 215 -10.36 -11.92 -8.03
CA ALA A 215 -10.58 -12.17 -9.45
C ALA A 215 -10.19 -13.64 -9.76
N ASN A 216 -10.88 -14.27 -10.71
CA ASN A 216 -10.53 -15.58 -11.30
C ASN A 216 -9.26 -15.48 -12.18
N LYS A 217 -8.28 -14.71 -11.71
CA LYS A 217 -7.15 -14.16 -12.44
C LYS A 217 -5.89 -14.45 -11.63
N LEU A 218 -5.03 -15.31 -12.15
CA LEU A 218 -3.70 -15.59 -11.62
C LEU A 218 -2.68 -14.73 -12.40
N ALA A 219 -1.88 -13.91 -11.73
CA ALA A 219 -0.78 -13.22 -12.38
C ALA A 219 0.35 -14.22 -12.64
N PHE A 220 0.78 -14.31 -13.88
CA PHE A 220 1.73 -15.33 -14.35
C PHE A 220 2.69 -14.73 -15.35
N SER A 221 3.97 -15.09 -15.28
CA SER A 221 4.98 -14.63 -16.22
C SER A 221 5.53 -15.75 -17.10
N THR A 222 5.95 -15.39 -18.31
CA THR A 222 6.62 -16.29 -19.24
C THR A 222 7.86 -15.64 -19.83
N CYS A 223 8.89 -16.46 -20.07
CA CYS A 223 10.12 -16.05 -20.75
C CYS A 223 10.20 -16.72 -22.13
N LEU A 224 10.15 -15.92 -23.18
CA LEU A 224 10.20 -16.37 -24.58
C LEU A 224 11.26 -15.56 -25.36
N PRO A 225 11.65 -15.98 -26.57
CA PRO A 225 12.61 -15.23 -27.38
C PRO A 225 12.10 -13.82 -27.77
N ASP A 226 13.01 -12.87 -27.92
CA ASP A 226 12.72 -11.47 -28.25
C ASP A 226 12.06 -11.23 -29.62
N ALA A 227 12.15 -12.18 -30.56
CA ALA A 227 11.44 -12.09 -31.82
C ALA A 227 9.92 -12.28 -31.69
N CYS A 228 9.43 -12.81 -30.56
CA CYS A 228 8.02 -13.01 -30.33
C CYS A 228 7.33 -11.70 -29.92
N SER A 229 6.22 -11.35 -30.59
CA SER A 229 5.35 -10.26 -30.15
C SER A 229 4.45 -10.69 -28.99
N ASP A 230 3.83 -9.74 -28.30
CA ASP A 230 2.84 -9.99 -27.25
C ASP A 230 1.68 -10.89 -27.72
N THR A 231 1.24 -10.71 -28.98
CA THR A 231 0.22 -11.56 -29.60
C THR A 231 0.72 -12.97 -29.89
N ASP A 232 2.00 -13.11 -30.30
CA ASP A 232 2.62 -14.41 -30.55
C ASP A 232 2.75 -15.18 -29.23
N VAL A 233 3.23 -14.52 -28.18
CA VAL A 233 3.32 -15.07 -26.81
C VAL A 233 1.96 -15.57 -26.33
N GLN A 234 0.91 -14.77 -26.51
CA GLN A 234 -0.45 -15.17 -26.13
C GLN A 234 -0.90 -16.42 -26.90
N THR A 235 -0.60 -16.49 -28.19
CA THR A 235 -0.98 -17.61 -29.07
C THR A 235 -0.23 -18.89 -28.71
N ILE A 236 1.07 -18.81 -28.41
CA ILE A 236 1.91 -19.94 -27.98
C ILE A 236 1.38 -20.54 -26.69
N ILE A 237 1.19 -19.72 -25.65
CA ILE A 237 0.77 -20.21 -24.34
C ILE A 237 -0.65 -20.78 -24.37
N ARG A 238 -1.56 -20.18 -25.16
CA ARG A 238 -2.89 -20.74 -25.43
C ARG A 238 -2.82 -22.06 -26.20
N GLY A 239 -1.87 -22.18 -27.13
CA GLY A 239 -1.63 -23.40 -27.90
C GLY A 239 -1.12 -24.57 -27.06
N ILE A 240 -0.44 -24.30 -25.94
CA ILE A 240 -0.05 -25.29 -24.92
C ILE A 240 -1.22 -25.64 -23.99
N GLY A 241 -2.34 -24.91 -24.09
CA GLY A 241 -3.56 -25.18 -23.34
C GLY A 241 -3.73 -24.34 -22.07
N ILE A 242 -2.97 -23.25 -21.92
CA ILE A 242 -3.10 -22.29 -20.82
C ILE A 242 -3.81 -21.03 -21.32
N ASN A 243 -4.95 -20.67 -20.72
CA ASN A 243 -5.70 -19.47 -21.11
C ASN A 243 -5.04 -18.19 -20.59
N PHE A 244 -3.96 -17.79 -21.26
CA PHE A 244 -3.15 -16.62 -20.94
C PHE A 244 -3.62 -15.39 -21.71
N THR A 245 -3.53 -14.23 -21.07
CA THR A 245 -3.73 -12.91 -21.67
C THR A 245 -2.64 -11.96 -21.21
N THR A 246 -2.03 -11.25 -22.16
CA THR A 246 -1.07 -10.18 -21.90
C THR A 246 -1.34 -9.03 -22.86
N GLU A 247 -0.78 -7.86 -22.55
CA GLU A 247 -0.82 -6.66 -23.38
C GLU A 247 0.63 -6.17 -23.56
N ASP A 248 0.97 -5.60 -24.71
CA ASP A 248 2.32 -5.13 -25.08
C ASP A 248 3.16 -4.41 -23.99
N PRO A 249 2.63 -3.49 -23.15
CA PRO A 249 3.44 -2.86 -22.11
C PRO A 249 3.95 -3.83 -21.03
N HIS A 250 3.33 -5.01 -20.91
CA HIS A 250 3.72 -6.04 -19.95
C HIS A 250 4.79 -7.01 -20.48
N CYS A 251 5.14 -6.91 -21.77
CA CYS A 251 6.25 -7.60 -22.39
C CYS A 251 7.48 -6.66 -22.50
N GLN A 252 8.56 -7.05 -21.84
CA GLN A 252 9.79 -6.27 -21.71
C GLN A 252 10.97 -7.06 -22.28
N THR A 253 11.84 -6.36 -23.01
CA THR A 253 13.13 -6.87 -23.49
C THR A 253 14.24 -5.95 -23.00
N LEU A 254 15.49 -6.41 -23.06
CA LEU A 254 16.64 -5.59 -22.69
C LEU A 254 16.75 -4.32 -23.57
N ALA A 255 16.32 -4.41 -24.84
CA ALA A 255 16.33 -3.29 -25.79
C ALA A 255 15.18 -2.28 -25.58
N LYS A 256 14.01 -2.70 -25.08
CA LYS A 256 12.80 -1.85 -24.95
C LYS A 256 12.79 -0.97 -23.69
N ARG A 257 13.95 -0.66 -23.09
CA ARG A 257 13.99 0.25 -21.92
C ARG A 257 13.39 1.61 -22.30
N PRO A 258 12.58 2.24 -21.42
CA PRO A 258 11.90 3.48 -21.77
C PRO A 258 12.92 4.58 -22.06
N GLU A 259 12.91 5.07 -23.28
CA GLU A 259 13.70 6.25 -23.66
C GLU A 259 13.20 7.49 -22.92
N LEU A 260 14.11 8.44 -22.72
CA LEU A 260 13.81 9.67 -22.00
C LEU A 260 12.88 10.55 -22.84
N ASP A 261 11.62 10.64 -22.45
CA ASP A 261 10.62 11.50 -23.08
C ASP A 261 10.91 12.97 -22.75
N THR A 262 10.28 13.87 -23.49
CA THR A 262 10.32 15.32 -23.26
C THR A 262 10.04 15.67 -21.79
N GLY A 263 9.05 15.01 -21.18
CA GLY A 263 8.75 15.17 -19.75
C GLY A 263 9.90 14.73 -18.84
N GLY A 264 10.57 13.62 -19.17
CA GLY A 264 11.74 13.12 -18.46
C GLY A 264 12.94 14.06 -18.56
N ILE A 265 13.19 14.65 -19.74
CA ILE A 265 14.24 15.67 -19.93
C ILE A 265 13.96 16.91 -19.08
N ILE A 266 12.71 17.39 -19.05
CA ILE A 266 12.32 18.54 -18.22
C ILE A 266 12.48 18.20 -16.73
N GLY A 267 12.02 17.03 -16.30
CA GLY A 267 12.17 16.58 -14.91
C GLY A 267 13.63 16.46 -14.48
N LEU A 268 14.46 15.91 -15.35
CA LEU A 268 15.90 15.74 -15.10
C LEU A 268 16.60 17.10 -15.00
N THR A 269 16.31 18.02 -15.93
CA THR A 269 16.90 19.37 -15.91
C THR A 269 16.51 20.14 -14.65
N ILE A 270 15.23 20.10 -14.24
CA ILE A 270 14.77 20.74 -12.99
C ILE A 270 15.48 20.13 -11.77
N THR A 271 15.56 18.79 -11.70
CA THR A 271 16.19 18.08 -10.57
C THR A 271 17.68 18.40 -10.47
N VAL A 272 18.40 18.40 -11.59
CA VAL A 272 19.82 18.78 -11.65
C VAL A 272 20.02 20.24 -11.28
N CYS A 273 19.20 21.16 -11.79
CA CYS A 273 19.25 22.58 -11.41
C CYS A 273 19.02 22.79 -9.91
N LEU A 274 18.04 22.10 -9.31
CA LEU A 274 17.79 22.15 -7.87
C LEU A 274 18.98 21.58 -7.07
N ALA A 275 19.57 20.48 -7.52
CA ALA A 275 20.77 19.92 -6.88
C ALA A 275 21.94 20.89 -6.91
N LEU A 276 22.21 21.52 -8.05
CA LEU A 276 23.25 22.56 -8.19
C LEU A 276 22.98 23.77 -7.30
N LEU A 277 21.72 24.23 -7.22
CA LEU A 277 21.31 25.32 -6.33
C LEU A 277 21.52 24.95 -4.85
N MET A 278 21.19 23.72 -4.45
CA MET A 278 21.43 23.23 -3.09
C MET A 278 22.93 23.16 -2.76
N VAL A 279 23.76 22.68 -3.68
CA VAL A 279 25.23 22.64 -3.51
C VAL A 279 25.78 24.06 -3.39
N ALA A 280 25.42 24.97 -4.30
CA ALA A 280 25.86 26.36 -4.28
C ALA A 280 25.43 27.10 -2.99
N SER A 281 24.16 26.91 -2.57
CA SER A 281 23.62 27.48 -1.34
C SER A 281 24.33 26.95 -0.09
N THR A 282 24.64 25.65 -0.07
CA THR A 282 25.36 25.01 1.03
C THR A 282 26.81 25.52 1.11
N ILE A 283 27.51 25.65 -0.02
CA ILE A 283 28.85 26.24 -0.08
C ILE A 283 28.83 27.69 0.42
N TYR A 284 27.86 28.49 -0.01
CA TYR A 284 27.71 29.88 0.44
C TYR A 284 27.49 29.97 1.96
N ASP A 285 26.59 29.16 2.51
CA ASP A 285 26.27 29.16 3.95
C ASP A 285 27.47 28.71 4.80
N ILE A 286 28.17 27.65 4.38
CA ILE A 286 29.38 27.17 5.04
C ILE A 286 30.47 28.26 5.00
N ARG A 287 30.74 28.84 3.82
CA ARG A 287 31.77 29.88 3.67
C ARG A 287 31.46 31.12 4.51
N ASN A 288 30.19 31.53 4.57
CA ASN A 288 29.79 32.69 5.38
C ASN A 288 29.94 32.43 6.88
N LYS A 289 29.69 31.20 7.34
CA LYS A 289 29.94 30.78 8.74
C LYS A 289 31.42 30.73 9.08
N PHE A 290 32.27 30.23 8.18
CA PHE A 290 33.72 30.18 8.39
C PHE A 290 34.38 31.55 8.36
N THR A 291 33.94 32.44 7.45
CA THR A 291 34.55 33.76 7.30
C THR A 291 34.04 34.80 8.30
N GLY A 292 32.95 34.52 9.02
CA GLY A 292 32.42 35.37 10.11
C GLY A 292 32.05 36.79 9.71
N LYS A 293 31.98 37.11 8.41
CA LYS A 293 32.05 38.50 7.93
C LYS A 293 30.70 39.18 7.68
N ARG A 294 29.56 38.48 7.54
CA ARG A 294 28.23 39.11 7.33
C ARG A 294 27.04 38.25 7.81
N ALA A 295 25.92 38.91 8.12
CA ALA A 295 24.63 38.23 8.27
C ALA A 295 24.27 37.54 6.93
N PRO A 296 23.94 36.23 6.92
CA PRO A 296 23.65 35.53 5.69
C PRO A 296 22.37 36.08 5.03
N ASN A 297 22.41 36.28 3.71
CA ASN A 297 21.22 36.61 2.94
C ASN A 297 20.23 35.45 3.05
N ARG A 298 19.03 35.72 3.59
CA ARG A 298 18.01 34.69 3.87
C ARG A 298 17.67 33.83 2.64
N LEU A 299 17.61 34.45 1.46
CA LEU A 299 17.31 33.77 0.19
C LEU A 299 18.44 32.82 -0.25
N LEU A 300 19.70 33.25 -0.13
CA LEU A 300 20.85 32.43 -0.54
C LEU A 300 21.13 31.29 0.45
N SER A 301 20.70 31.40 1.70
CA SER A 301 20.74 30.31 2.68
C SER A 301 19.50 29.41 2.66
N ALA A 302 18.46 29.75 1.88
CA ALA A 302 17.17 29.07 1.93
C ALA A 302 17.25 27.61 1.46
N PHE A 303 18.12 27.31 0.48
CA PHE A 303 18.34 25.96 -0.06
C PHE A 303 19.54 25.25 0.56
N SER A 304 20.14 25.80 1.62
CA SER A 304 21.32 25.21 2.27
C SER A 304 20.92 23.93 2.96
N ILE A 305 21.54 22.82 2.54
CA ILE A 305 21.31 21.51 3.14
C ILE A 305 21.76 21.57 4.61
N TYR A 306 22.91 22.17 4.91
CA TYR A 306 23.45 22.22 6.26
C TYR A 306 22.51 22.90 7.28
N THR A 307 22.01 24.10 6.95
CA THR A 307 21.12 24.83 7.87
C THR A 307 19.74 24.20 7.96
N ASN A 308 19.16 23.75 6.84
CA ASN A 308 17.85 23.08 6.86
C ASN A 308 17.89 21.75 7.60
N LEU A 309 18.93 20.94 7.40
CA LEU A 309 19.08 19.65 8.08
C LEU A 309 19.28 19.83 9.59
N LYS A 310 20.06 20.83 10.01
CA LYS A 310 20.19 21.21 11.42
C LYS A 310 18.84 21.64 12.03
N ASN A 311 18.00 22.33 11.26
CA ASN A 311 16.66 22.74 11.70
C ASN A 311 15.69 21.55 11.78
N ILE A 312 15.78 20.60 10.84
CA ILE A 312 14.95 19.38 10.85
C ILE A 312 15.25 18.52 12.09
N PHE A 313 16.53 18.37 12.45
CA PHE A 313 16.95 17.63 13.64
C PHE A 313 16.89 18.46 14.94
N ASN A 314 16.37 19.69 14.89
CA ASN A 314 16.21 20.50 16.08
C ASN A 314 14.95 20.07 16.85
N THR A 315 15.14 19.53 18.05
CA THR A 315 14.05 19.05 18.91
C THR A 315 13.46 20.12 19.83
N LYS A 316 13.90 21.38 19.70
CA LYS A 316 13.37 22.50 20.48
C LYS A 316 11.96 22.85 20.01
N SER A 317 10.96 22.63 20.86
CA SER A 317 9.58 23.08 20.62
C SER A 317 9.46 24.60 20.78
N ALA A 318 8.67 25.24 19.93
CA ALA A 318 8.38 26.66 20.08
C ALA A 318 7.43 26.92 21.26
N PHE A 319 7.49 28.13 21.81
CA PHE A 319 6.64 28.52 22.94
C PHE A 319 5.16 28.53 22.52
N GLY A 320 4.33 27.71 23.17
CA GLY A 320 2.89 27.60 22.90
C GLY A 320 2.49 26.45 21.95
N GLU A 321 3.42 25.58 21.56
CA GLU A 321 3.10 24.34 20.83
C GLU A 321 2.61 23.24 21.76
N ILE A 322 1.62 22.46 21.30
CA ILE A 322 1.04 21.34 22.04
C ILE A 322 1.86 20.08 21.74
N THR A 323 2.84 19.77 22.58
CA THR A 323 3.82 18.68 22.35
C THR A 323 3.19 17.29 22.21
N CYS A 324 2.12 16.99 22.96
CA CYS A 324 1.43 15.70 22.86
C CYS A 324 0.82 15.43 21.47
N LEU A 325 0.44 16.50 20.75
CA LEU A 325 -0.12 16.41 19.40
C LEU A 325 0.91 15.87 18.39
N HIS A 326 2.18 16.22 18.59
CA HIS A 326 3.28 15.68 17.76
C HIS A 326 3.47 14.18 17.99
N GLY A 327 3.37 13.71 19.25
CA GLY A 327 3.43 12.29 19.57
C GLY A 327 2.31 11.49 18.92
N VAL A 328 1.06 11.99 18.97
CA VAL A 328 -0.09 11.35 18.31
C VAL A 328 0.12 11.26 16.79
N ARG A 329 0.63 12.34 16.16
CA ARG A 329 0.95 12.33 14.72
C ARG A 329 2.00 11.28 14.38
N SER A 330 3.07 11.17 15.15
CA SER A 330 4.13 10.18 14.91
C SER A 330 3.61 8.75 14.99
N ILE A 331 2.76 8.44 15.97
CA ILE A 331 2.13 7.11 16.10
C ILE A 331 1.21 6.85 14.90
N ALA A 332 0.39 7.82 14.51
CA ALA A 332 -0.50 7.69 13.34
C ALA A 332 0.28 7.49 12.03
N MET A 333 1.42 8.17 11.84
CA MET A 333 2.31 7.95 10.68
C MET A 333 2.88 6.54 10.66
N PHE A 334 3.35 6.04 11.81
CA PHE A 334 3.90 4.69 11.90
C PHE A 334 2.85 3.61 11.62
N ILE A 335 1.64 3.77 12.18
CA ILE A 335 0.52 2.88 11.89
C ILE A 335 0.23 2.89 10.40
N TRP A 336 0.13 4.06 9.77
CA TRP A 336 -0.14 4.16 8.34
C TRP A 336 0.91 3.46 7.47
N ILE A 337 2.20 3.67 7.75
CA ILE A 337 3.31 3.00 7.03
C ILE A 337 3.24 1.48 7.19
N TYR A 338 3.01 1.01 8.42
CA TYR A 338 2.91 -0.42 8.70
C TYR A 338 1.74 -1.07 7.97
N GLN A 339 0.60 -0.38 7.84
CA GLN A 339 -0.56 -0.89 7.10
C GLN A 339 -0.32 -0.99 5.59
N ILE A 340 0.42 -0.04 4.99
CA ILE A 340 0.76 -0.12 3.55
C ILE A 340 1.54 -1.40 3.24
N GLN A 341 2.38 -1.85 4.17
CA GLN A 341 3.22 -3.04 3.97
C GLN A 341 2.49 -4.36 4.23
N ASN A 342 1.37 -4.38 4.99
CA ASN A 342 0.79 -5.62 5.53
C ASN A 342 -0.73 -5.78 5.30
N MET A 343 -1.28 -5.36 4.16
CA MET A 343 -2.73 -5.55 3.86
C MET A 343 -3.16 -7.02 4.10
N PRO A 344 -4.29 -7.34 4.80
CA PRO A 344 -5.22 -6.51 5.56
C PRO A 344 -5.60 -7.11 6.95
N LEU A 345 -5.20 -6.50 8.06
CA LEU A 345 -5.74 -6.85 9.40
C LEU A 345 -6.46 -5.70 10.10
N LEU A 346 -6.28 -4.44 9.65
CA LEU A 346 -7.09 -3.30 10.08
C LEU A 346 -7.42 -2.40 8.89
N LYS A 347 -8.64 -1.85 8.86
CA LYS A 347 -9.04 -0.83 7.88
C LYS A 347 -8.07 0.35 7.93
N ALA A 348 -7.55 0.76 6.77
CA ALA A 348 -6.62 1.87 6.61
C ALA A 348 -7.17 3.25 7.08
N ASP A 349 -8.47 3.30 7.37
CA ASP A 349 -9.22 4.53 7.64
C ASP A 349 -8.83 5.18 8.98
N LEU A 350 -8.53 4.39 10.02
CA LEU A 350 -8.36 4.94 11.38
C LEU A 350 -7.21 5.94 11.50
N ALA A 351 -6.09 5.69 10.81
CA ALA A 351 -4.94 6.62 10.86
C ALA A 351 -5.28 7.95 10.17
N MET A 352 -6.03 7.90 9.06
CA MET A 352 -6.46 9.09 8.33
C MET A 352 -7.46 9.91 9.15
N ASP A 353 -8.39 9.27 9.84
CA ASP A 353 -9.35 9.93 10.71
C ASP A 353 -8.66 10.73 11.82
N VAL A 354 -7.59 10.17 12.41
CA VAL A 354 -6.78 10.87 13.41
C VAL A 354 -6.14 12.13 12.80
N PHE A 355 -5.60 12.07 11.58
CA PHE A 355 -5.00 13.26 10.97
C PHE A 355 -6.04 14.34 10.64
N LEU A 356 -7.23 13.98 10.15
CA LEU A 356 -8.33 14.92 9.94
C LEU A 356 -8.73 15.59 11.26
N PHE A 357 -8.88 14.79 12.32
CA PHE A 357 -9.23 15.29 13.65
C PHE A 357 -8.20 16.29 14.20
N LEU A 358 -6.90 15.96 14.07
CA LEU A 358 -5.83 16.84 14.54
C LEU A 358 -5.72 18.12 13.70
N SER A 359 -5.99 18.04 12.38
CA SER A 359 -6.04 19.19 11.48
C SER A 359 -7.15 20.15 11.92
N GLY A 360 -8.38 19.64 12.08
CA GLY A 360 -9.54 20.39 12.54
C GLY A 360 -9.37 21.05 13.90
N SER A 361 -8.91 20.28 14.87
CA SER A 361 -8.67 20.75 16.23
C SER A 361 -7.66 21.90 16.27
N MET A 362 -6.61 21.84 15.44
CA MET A 362 -5.59 22.88 15.39
C MET A 362 -6.10 24.18 14.72
N ILE A 363 -6.97 24.06 13.70
CA ILE A 363 -7.63 25.21 13.06
C ILE A 363 -8.55 25.92 14.07
N ALA A 364 -9.39 25.14 14.77
CA ALA A 364 -10.29 25.66 15.78
C ALA A 364 -9.51 26.34 16.93
N TYR A 365 -8.46 25.70 17.44
CA TYR A 365 -7.60 26.27 18.48
C TYR A 365 -6.98 27.60 18.05
N GLY A 366 -6.39 27.65 16.84
CA GLY A 366 -5.80 28.88 16.30
C GLY A 366 -6.81 30.01 16.09
N TYR A 367 -8.04 29.68 15.69
CA TYR A 367 -9.13 30.64 15.58
C TYR A 367 -9.52 31.23 16.95
N PHE A 368 -9.75 30.37 17.95
CA PHE A 368 -10.08 30.83 19.30
C PHE A 368 -8.96 31.65 19.93
N GLN A 369 -7.70 31.31 19.66
CA GLN A 369 -6.55 32.08 20.16
C GLN A 369 -6.48 33.49 19.53
N LYS A 370 -6.80 33.62 18.24
CA LYS A 370 -6.89 34.94 17.57
C LYS A 370 -8.05 35.78 18.10
N MET A 371 -9.20 35.15 18.31
CA MET A 371 -10.37 35.81 18.91
C MET A 371 -10.12 36.26 20.35
N ALA A 372 -9.43 35.44 21.15
CA ALA A 372 -9.01 35.82 22.50
C ALA A 372 -8.06 37.03 22.51
N LYS A 373 -7.26 37.19 21.45
CA LYS A 373 -6.37 38.35 21.23
C LYS A 373 -7.05 39.53 20.51
N GLN A 374 -8.37 39.49 20.31
CA GLN A 374 -9.17 40.49 19.59
C GLN A 374 -8.65 40.83 18.17
N GLN A 375 -8.02 39.88 17.50
CA GLN A 375 -7.53 40.07 16.13
C GLN A 375 -8.61 39.76 15.10
N ARG A 376 -8.71 40.59 14.05
CA ARG A 376 -9.64 40.36 12.93
C ARG A 376 -9.22 39.11 12.14
N PHE A 377 -10.19 38.25 11.84
CA PHE A 377 -9.97 37.05 11.04
C PHE A 377 -10.16 37.36 9.54
N GLY A 378 -9.05 37.57 8.82
CA GLY A 378 -9.07 37.72 7.37
C GLY A 378 -9.23 36.37 6.66
N ILE A 379 -10.43 36.10 6.13
CA ILE A 379 -10.76 34.82 5.48
C ILE A 379 -9.88 34.57 4.24
N ILE A 380 -9.67 35.59 3.40
CA ILE A 380 -8.85 35.47 2.19
C ILE A 380 -7.41 35.12 2.55
N LEU A 381 -6.82 35.86 3.49
CA LEU A 381 -5.45 35.62 3.96
C LEU A 381 -5.31 34.24 4.61
N HIS A 382 -6.36 33.75 5.28
CA HIS A 382 -6.38 32.42 5.86
C HIS A 382 -6.27 31.32 4.80
N TYR A 383 -7.02 31.44 3.70
CA TYR A 383 -6.94 30.49 2.59
C TYR A 383 -5.62 30.57 1.82
N VAL A 384 -5.18 31.78 1.48
CA VAL A 384 -3.91 31.98 0.74
C VAL A 384 -2.72 31.43 1.52
N ASN A 385 -2.64 31.69 2.83
CA ASN A 385 -1.54 31.20 3.66
C ASN A 385 -1.49 29.67 3.75
N ARG A 386 -2.64 28.99 3.76
CA ARG A 386 -2.65 27.52 3.77
C ARG A 386 -2.29 26.96 2.40
N TYR A 387 -2.81 27.55 1.32
CA TYR A 387 -2.49 27.14 -0.04
C TYR A 387 -0.98 27.26 -0.31
N LEU A 388 -0.38 28.42 -0.02
CA LEU A 388 1.07 28.64 -0.17
C LEU A 388 1.93 27.76 0.74
N ARG A 389 1.36 27.16 1.79
CA ARG A 389 2.07 26.24 2.70
C ARG A 389 2.06 24.79 2.19
N LEU A 390 0.93 24.31 1.65
CA LEU A 390 0.76 22.90 1.29
C LEU A 390 1.03 22.61 -0.18
N THR A 391 0.57 23.49 -1.07
CA THR A 391 0.63 23.27 -2.52
C THR A 391 2.05 23.15 -3.05
N PRO A 392 3.06 23.95 -2.63
CA PRO A 392 4.40 23.83 -3.21
C PRO A 392 5.05 22.45 -3.01
N SER A 393 4.88 21.86 -1.83
CA SER A 393 5.36 20.50 -1.56
C SER A 393 4.62 19.45 -2.38
N LEU A 394 3.29 19.58 -2.50
CA LEU A 394 2.49 18.66 -3.30
C LEU A 394 2.84 18.76 -4.80
N ALA A 395 3.02 19.99 -5.30
CA ALA A 395 3.44 20.26 -6.66
C ALA A 395 4.80 19.62 -6.98
N ALA A 396 5.77 19.72 -6.07
CA ALA A 396 7.07 19.09 -6.25
C ALA A 396 6.96 17.56 -6.35
N VAL A 397 6.15 16.93 -5.48
CA VAL A 397 5.94 15.47 -5.50
C VAL A 397 5.22 15.02 -6.75
N VAL A 398 4.16 15.73 -7.16
CA VAL A 398 3.40 15.42 -8.38
C VAL A 398 4.26 15.60 -9.62
N LEU A 399 5.05 16.67 -9.70
CA LEU A 399 5.98 16.91 -10.80
C LEU A 399 7.01 15.78 -10.89
N PHE A 400 7.62 15.41 -9.77
CA PHE A 400 8.59 14.33 -9.72
C PHE A 400 7.96 12.98 -10.12
N ALA A 401 6.75 12.69 -9.64
CA ALA A 401 6.00 11.49 -10.01
C ALA A 401 5.68 11.43 -11.50
N ALA A 402 5.21 12.53 -12.08
CA ALA A 402 4.83 12.61 -13.49
C ALA A 402 6.03 12.55 -14.46
N THR A 403 7.24 12.93 -14.02
CA THR A 403 8.40 13.09 -14.91
C THR A 403 9.52 12.09 -14.67
N MET A 404 9.89 11.84 -13.41
CA MET A 404 11.10 11.08 -13.06
C MET A 404 10.79 9.66 -12.63
N VAL A 405 9.69 9.45 -11.91
CA VAL A 405 9.45 8.15 -11.24
C VAL A 405 9.47 6.99 -12.23
N LYS A 406 8.88 7.14 -13.43
CA LYS A 406 8.87 6.12 -14.51
C LYS A 406 10.26 5.56 -14.87
N TYR A 407 11.33 6.35 -14.66
CA TYR A 407 12.71 6.00 -15.01
C TYR A 407 13.55 5.47 -13.84
N LEU A 408 13.04 5.56 -12.61
CA LEU A 408 13.80 5.17 -11.40
C LEU A 408 13.69 3.68 -11.06
N GLY A 409 12.78 2.97 -11.69
CA GLY A 409 12.53 1.56 -11.44
C GLY A 409 12.50 0.74 -12.71
N SER A 410 12.78 -0.55 -12.55
CA SER A 410 12.55 -1.62 -13.51
C SER A 410 11.98 -2.81 -12.76
N GLY A 411 11.14 -3.60 -13.40
CA GLY A 411 10.60 -4.79 -12.78
C GLY A 411 9.34 -5.32 -13.46
N PRO A 412 8.88 -6.51 -13.05
CA PRO A 412 7.77 -7.20 -13.68
C PRO A 412 6.44 -6.46 -13.54
N LEU A 413 6.23 -5.79 -12.39
CA LEU A 413 5.02 -5.02 -12.09
C LEU A 413 5.14 -3.54 -12.48
N TRP A 414 6.29 -3.11 -13.01
CA TRP A 414 6.56 -1.71 -13.29
C TRP A 414 5.63 -1.10 -14.36
N PRO A 415 5.30 -1.81 -15.46
CA PRO A 415 4.33 -1.30 -16.45
C PRO A 415 2.94 -1.08 -15.84
N ALA A 416 2.43 -2.08 -15.11
CA ALA A 416 1.16 -1.97 -14.40
C ALA A 416 1.14 -0.83 -13.37
N PHE A 417 2.26 -0.62 -12.67
CA PHE A 417 2.44 0.52 -11.77
C PHE A 417 2.37 1.85 -12.52
N ASN A 418 3.06 1.95 -13.66
CA ASN A 418 3.05 3.17 -14.49
C ASN A 418 1.64 3.50 -14.98
N GLU A 419 0.94 2.53 -15.57
CA GLU A 419 -0.42 2.71 -16.09
C GLU A 419 -1.44 3.04 -14.99
N GLY A 420 -1.34 2.35 -13.86
CA GLY A 420 -2.28 2.50 -12.75
C GLY A 420 -2.09 3.76 -11.92
N ILE A 421 -0.83 4.23 -11.77
CA ILE A 421 -0.47 5.26 -10.78
C ILE A 421 0.17 6.50 -11.42
N LEU A 422 1.06 6.34 -12.40
CA LEU A 422 1.85 7.44 -12.96
C LEU A 422 1.23 8.10 -14.20
N ASP A 423 0.66 7.33 -15.11
CA ASP A 423 0.03 7.87 -16.33
C ASP A 423 -1.12 8.84 -16.02
N PRO A 424 -1.98 8.58 -15.00
CA PRO A 424 -2.95 9.57 -14.53
C PRO A 424 -2.30 10.87 -14.02
N CYS A 425 -1.04 10.84 -13.58
CA CYS A 425 -0.32 12.06 -13.19
C CYS A 425 0.06 12.93 -14.38
N VAL A 426 0.44 12.36 -15.51
CA VAL A 426 0.75 13.17 -16.70
C VAL A 426 -0.51 13.88 -17.22
N GLN A 427 -1.66 13.21 -17.18
CA GLN A 427 -2.93 13.76 -17.71
C GLN A 427 -3.67 14.64 -16.70
N ASN A 428 -3.72 14.25 -15.42
CA ASN A 428 -4.61 14.83 -14.41
C ASN A 428 -3.87 15.54 -13.25
N TRP A 429 -2.57 15.89 -13.39
CA TRP A 429 -1.81 16.55 -12.30
C TRP A 429 -2.48 17.82 -11.74
N TRP A 430 -3.14 18.61 -12.59
CA TRP A 430 -3.72 19.89 -12.21
C TRP A 430 -4.90 19.75 -11.24
N TYR A 431 -5.58 18.60 -11.22
CA TYR A 431 -6.62 18.31 -10.23
C TYR A 431 -6.06 18.29 -8.80
N ASN A 432 -4.83 17.80 -8.62
CA ASN A 432 -4.14 17.82 -7.32
C ASN A 432 -3.80 19.25 -6.87
N MET A 433 -3.59 20.19 -7.80
CA MET A 433 -3.33 21.60 -7.47
C MET A 433 -4.59 22.36 -7.05
N LEU A 434 -5.77 21.87 -7.47
CA LEU A 434 -7.07 22.39 -7.11
C LEU A 434 -7.76 21.62 -5.98
N TYR A 435 -7.15 20.51 -5.49
CA TYR A 435 -7.70 19.66 -4.44
C TYR A 435 -9.10 19.08 -4.75
N ILE A 436 -9.35 18.74 -6.02
CA ILE A 436 -10.63 18.19 -6.52
C ILE A 436 -10.51 16.77 -7.09
N GLN A 437 -9.35 16.13 -6.97
CA GLN A 437 -9.08 14.79 -7.46
C GLN A 437 -10.01 13.71 -6.85
N THR A 438 -10.65 13.98 -5.70
CA THR A 438 -11.61 13.06 -5.07
C THR A 438 -12.79 12.71 -5.99
N PHE A 439 -13.15 13.58 -6.93
CA PHE A 439 -14.25 13.36 -7.87
C PHE A 439 -13.85 12.58 -9.13
N LEU A 440 -12.57 12.23 -9.28
CA LEU A 440 -12.08 11.42 -10.39
C LEU A 440 -11.93 9.96 -9.98
N GLU A 441 -12.23 9.05 -10.91
CA GLU A 441 -11.91 7.64 -10.77
C GLU A 441 -10.39 7.41 -10.95
N LYS A 442 -9.79 7.96 -12.01
CA LYS A 442 -8.34 7.91 -12.27
C LYS A 442 -7.62 9.13 -11.71
N ARG A 443 -7.11 9.02 -10.48
CA ARG A 443 -6.45 10.10 -9.74
C ARG A 443 -4.92 10.02 -9.87
N CYS A 444 -4.26 11.17 -9.96
CA CYS A 444 -2.80 11.21 -9.84
C CYS A 444 -2.37 10.94 -8.40
N LEU A 445 -1.59 9.88 -8.19
CA LEU A 445 -1.16 9.39 -6.87
C LEU A 445 -2.36 9.11 -5.96
N THR A 446 -2.78 7.84 -5.87
CA THR A 446 -4.01 7.43 -5.17
C THR A 446 -4.13 8.05 -3.78
N TYR A 447 -3.05 8.07 -2.98
CA TYR A 447 -3.03 8.58 -1.59
C TYR A 447 -3.28 10.09 -1.43
N THR A 448 -3.23 10.88 -2.52
CA THR A 448 -3.48 12.33 -2.45
C THR A 448 -4.93 12.69 -2.16
N TRP A 449 -5.86 11.72 -2.24
CA TRP A 449 -7.27 11.91 -1.89
C TRP A 449 -7.46 12.53 -0.50
N TYR A 450 -6.66 12.09 0.47
CA TYR A 450 -6.71 12.58 1.84
C TYR A 450 -6.43 14.09 1.90
N SER A 451 -5.42 14.54 1.14
CA SER A 451 -5.05 15.95 1.10
C SER A 451 -6.14 16.82 0.46
N ALA A 452 -6.91 16.27 -0.49
CA ALA A 452 -8.08 16.94 -1.03
C ALA A 452 -9.18 17.09 0.01
N VAL A 453 -9.53 16.02 0.73
CA VAL A 453 -10.56 16.07 1.78
C VAL A 453 -10.19 17.07 2.88
N ASP A 454 -8.95 17.06 3.36
CA ASP A 454 -8.46 18.01 4.36
C ASP A 454 -8.55 19.47 3.88
N PHE A 455 -8.26 19.75 2.61
CA PHE A 455 -8.41 21.09 2.04
C PHE A 455 -9.88 21.50 1.84
N GLN A 456 -10.74 20.56 1.44
CA GLN A 456 -12.19 20.79 1.29
C GLN A 456 -12.85 21.10 2.64
N LEU A 457 -12.58 20.31 3.68
CA LEU A 457 -13.05 20.57 5.04
C LEU A 457 -12.50 21.89 5.60
N PHE A 458 -11.29 22.28 5.18
CA PHE A 458 -10.74 23.58 5.53
C PHE A 458 -11.49 24.76 4.89
N LEU A 459 -11.89 24.64 3.63
CA LEU A 459 -12.72 25.67 2.97
C LEU A 459 -14.07 25.85 3.67
N LEU A 460 -14.61 24.78 4.28
CA LEU A 460 -15.83 24.84 5.09
C LEU A 460 -15.60 25.43 6.49
N SER A 461 -14.36 25.51 6.97
CA SER A 461 -14.06 25.88 8.36
C SER A 461 -14.58 27.26 8.78
N PRO A 462 -14.54 28.35 7.98
CA PRO A 462 -15.06 29.63 8.42
C PRO A 462 -16.59 29.66 8.51
N LEU A 463 -17.30 28.87 7.69
CA LEU A 463 -18.76 28.72 7.79
C LEU A 463 -19.17 28.12 9.13
N LEU A 464 -18.34 27.24 9.69
CA LEU A 464 -18.56 26.65 11.01
C LEU A 464 -18.08 27.58 12.14
N LEU A 465 -16.97 28.30 11.97
CA LEU A 465 -16.35 29.08 13.05
C LEU A 465 -16.90 30.51 13.23
N ILE A 466 -17.39 31.16 12.18
CA ILE A 466 -17.91 32.55 12.24
C ILE A 466 -19.25 32.67 13.00
N PRO A 467 -20.22 31.73 12.88
CA PRO A 467 -21.47 31.77 13.64
C PRO A 467 -21.33 31.61 15.17
N HIS A 468 -20.09 31.50 15.67
CA HIS A 468 -19.75 31.21 17.07
C HIS A 468 -20.43 32.10 18.12
N ASN A 469 -20.83 33.34 17.78
CA ASN A 469 -21.47 34.26 18.72
C ASN A 469 -22.85 33.79 19.25
N ARG A 470 -23.40 32.66 18.79
CA ARG A 470 -24.69 32.12 19.27
C ARG A 470 -24.67 30.73 19.90
N ILE A 471 -23.60 29.92 19.78
CA ILE A 471 -23.60 28.50 20.19
C ILE A 471 -22.34 28.14 21.00
N SER A 472 -22.49 27.23 21.98
CA SER A 472 -21.45 26.80 22.92
C SER A 472 -20.19 26.22 22.24
N ARG A 473 -19.00 26.58 22.76
CA ARG A 473 -17.66 26.27 22.22
C ARG A 473 -17.40 24.77 21.99
N SER A 474 -18.00 23.90 22.79
CA SER A 474 -17.79 22.44 22.70
C SER A 474 -18.50 21.79 21.50
N ILE A 475 -19.57 22.41 20.99
CA ILE A 475 -20.37 21.83 19.88
C ILE A 475 -19.66 21.99 18.54
N TYR A 476 -18.85 23.04 18.36
CA TYR A 476 -18.12 23.28 17.10
C TYR A 476 -16.97 22.32 16.86
N VAL A 477 -16.26 21.93 17.93
CA VAL A 477 -15.22 20.88 17.83
C VAL A 477 -15.89 19.56 17.45
N ILE A 478 -17.08 19.27 17.96
CA ILE A 478 -17.82 18.05 17.61
C ILE A 478 -18.38 18.13 16.18
N ALA A 479 -18.95 19.26 15.77
CA ALA A 479 -19.55 19.45 14.44
C ALA A 479 -18.51 19.46 13.30
N TYR A 480 -17.31 20.01 13.53
CA TYR A 480 -16.21 19.95 12.56
C TYR A 480 -15.66 18.52 12.39
N ASN A 481 -15.78 17.69 13.43
CA ASN A 481 -15.26 16.31 13.43
C ASN A 481 -16.34 15.26 13.09
N CYS A 482 -17.59 15.67 12.84
CA CYS A 482 -18.68 14.80 12.35
C CYS A 482 -18.92 14.94 10.83
N LEU A 483 -18.21 15.85 10.16
CA LEU A 483 -18.12 16.01 8.71
C LEU A 483 -16.84 15.32 8.22
#